data_AF-V9LI52-F1
#
_entry.id   AF-V9LI52-F1
#
_cell.length_a   1.000
_cell.length_b   1.000
_cell.length_c   1.000
_cell.angle_alpha   90.00
_cell.angle_beta   90.00
_cell.angle_gamma   90.00
#
_symmetry.space_group_name_H-M   'P 1'
#
loop_
_entity.id
_entity.type
_entity.pdbx_description
1 polymer ?
#
loop_
_entity_poly.entity_id
_entity_poly.type
_entity_poly.pdbx_seq_one_letter_code
_entity_poly.pdbx_strand_id
1 'polypeptide(L)'
;MRNLKLHCCELHGLWKAVVLLVCIGLAIQIFGINGGKRLKSSTLDADGERGRACSPQTHIVFLKTHKTASSTILNLLYRFGEARNLSFALPRGYQLGYPKPFRAVDINHYSRGRNVDYHIICNHMRFHHGEVEKVMPRGTFYFSILRNPVTLAESAFTYYKGSSSAFSKVQRLEQFYRDPW
;
A
#
# COMPACT_ATOMS: atom_id res chain seq x y z
N MET A 1 -16.80 25.76 -54.02
CA MET A 1 -16.44 26.51 -52.78
C MET A 1 -17.59 26.50 -51.76
N ARG A 2 -18.03 25.34 -51.23
CA ARG A 2 -19.18 25.28 -50.28
C ARG A 2 -19.02 24.32 -49.09
N ASN A 3 -17.82 23.91 -48.68
CA ASN A 3 -17.67 22.90 -47.60
C ASN A 3 -16.67 23.24 -46.48
N LEU A 4 -16.23 24.50 -46.32
CA LEU A 4 -15.32 24.87 -45.23
C LEU A 4 -16.03 25.43 -43.98
N LYS A 5 -17.32 25.79 -44.07
CA LYS A 5 -18.08 26.36 -42.94
C LYS A 5 -18.69 25.32 -41.99
N LEU A 6 -18.91 24.07 -42.43
CA LEU A 6 -19.52 23.04 -41.57
C LEU A 6 -18.56 22.48 -40.51
N HIS A 7 -17.26 22.34 -40.81
CA HIS A 7 -16.29 21.75 -39.89
C HIS A 7 -16.00 22.57 -38.62
N CYS A 8 -16.22 23.89 -38.66
CA CYS A 8 -16.00 24.76 -37.50
C CYS A 8 -17.18 24.70 -36.48
N CYS A 9 -18.41 24.47 -36.96
CA CYS A 9 -19.57 24.31 -36.08
C CYS A 9 -19.54 22.99 -35.33
N GLU A 10 -19.07 21.90 -35.94
CA GLU A 10 -18.99 20.60 -35.28
C GLU A 10 -17.93 20.57 -34.18
N LEU A 11 -16.77 21.21 -34.40
CA LEU A 11 -15.70 21.28 -33.40
C LEU A 11 -16.10 22.12 -32.17
N HIS A 12 -16.90 23.17 -32.38
CA HIS A 12 -17.42 23.99 -31.30
C HIS A 12 -18.56 23.30 -30.52
N GLY A 13 -19.36 22.47 -31.20
CA GLY A 13 -20.36 21.61 -30.55
C GLY A 13 -19.72 20.51 -29.69
N LEU A 14 -18.67 19.87 -30.21
CA LEU A 14 -17.89 18.86 -29.49
C LEU A 14 -17.24 19.41 -28.23
N TRP A 15 -16.63 20.61 -28.30
CA TRP A 15 -16.00 21.22 -27.12
C TRP A 15 -17.04 21.56 -26.03
N LYS A 16 -18.21 22.08 -26.41
CA LYS A 16 -19.30 22.35 -25.46
C LYS A 16 -19.83 21.07 -24.81
N ALA A 17 -19.94 19.98 -25.57
CA ALA A 17 -20.34 18.68 -25.04
C ALA A 17 -19.31 18.12 -24.06
N VAL A 18 -18.01 18.24 -24.36
CA VAL A 18 -16.93 17.81 -23.45
C VAL A 18 -16.96 18.60 -22.15
N VAL A 19 -17.08 19.93 -22.21
CA VAL A 19 -17.15 20.77 -21.01
C VAL A 19 -18.39 20.42 -20.17
N LEU A 20 -19.54 20.19 -20.81
CA LEU A 20 -20.77 19.78 -20.12
C LEU A 20 -20.62 18.43 -19.40
N LEU A 21 -20.02 17.43 -20.06
CA LEU A 21 -19.79 16.10 -19.47
C LEU A 21 -18.82 16.16 -18.29
N VAL A 22 -17.77 17.00 -18.38
CA VAL A 22 -16.83 17.22 -17.27
C VAL A 22 -17.52 17.89 -16.07
N CYS A 23 -18.36 18.90 -16.31
CA CYS A 23 -19.12 19.57 -15.26
C CYS A 23 -20.12 18.63 -14.57
N ILE A 24 -20.81 17.78 -15.34
CA ILE A 24 -21.73 16.76 -14.79
C ILE A 24 -20.94 15.74 -13.96
N GLY A 25 -19.80 15.25 -14.46
CA GLY A 25 -18.95 14.31 -13.72
C GLY A 25 -18.44 14.88 -12.39
N LEU A 26 -17.98 16.15 -12.40
CA LEU A 26 -17.56 16.85 -11.18
C LEU A 26 -18.73 17.09 -10.22
N ALA A 27 -19.91 17.46 -10.74
CA ALA A 27 -21.11 17.61 -9.92
C ALA A 27 -21.52 16.27 -9.27
N ILE A 28 -21.44 15.14 -9.99
CA ILE A 28 -21.72 13.80 -9.42
C ILE A 28 -20.72 13.45 -8.31
N GLN A 29 -19.44 13.82 -8.45
CA GLN A 29 -18.43 13.60 -7.41
C GLN A 29 -18.62 14.51 -6.19
N ILE A 30 -19.02 15.77 -6.39
CA ILE A 30 -19.22 16.76 -5.31
C ILE A 30 -20.55 16.52 -4.58
N PHE A 31 -21.62 16.24 -5.31
CA PHE A 31 -22.96 16.04 -4.75
C PHE A 31 -23.25 14.63 -4.27
N GLY A 32 -22.29 13.71 -4.43
CA GLY A 32 -22.23 12.46 -3.68
C GLY A 32 -23.42 11.55 -3.93
N ILE A 33 -23.17 10.43 -4.62
CA ILE A 33 -23.92 9.21 -4.34
C ILE A 33 -23.55 8.79 -2.91
N ASN A 34 -24.22 9.40 -1.92
CA ASN A 34 -24.31 8.94 -0.53
C ASN A 34 -25.19 7.67 -0.46
N GLY A 35 -25.00 6.77 -1.41
CA GLY A 35 -25.75 5.54 -1.63
C GLY A 35 -24.86 4.31 -1.64
N GLY A 36 -23.62 4.41 -1.13
CA GLY A 36 -22.85 3.25 -0.72
C GLY A 36 -23.53 2.60 0.47
N LYS A 37 -24.62 1.86 0.23
CA LYS A 37 -25.11 0.85 1.17
C LYS A 37 -23.91 -0.05 1.43
N ARG A 38 -23.28 0.15 2.60
CA ARG A 38 -22.27 -0.75 3.14
C ARG A 38 -22.92 -2.13 3.08
N LEU A 39 -22.46 -2.97 2.16
CA LEU A 39 -22.77 -4.39 2.17
C LEU A 39 -22.38 -4.84 3.57
N LYS A 40 -23.39 -5.09 4.42
CA LYS A 40 -23.21 -5.89 5.62
C LYS A 40 -22.69 -7.21 5.07
N SER A 41 -21.39 -7.45 5.23
CA SER A 41 -20.82 -8.77 5.04
C SER A 41 -21.65 -9.68 5.93
N SER A 42 -22.49 -10.49 5.30
CA SER A 42 -23.21 -11.57 5.94
C SER A 42 -22.18 -12.35 6.75
N THR A 43 -22.45 -12.45 8.03
CA THR A 43 -21.76 -13.35 8.94
C THR A 43 -21.68 -14.71 8.28
N LEU A 44 -20.46 -15.16 8.00
CA LEU A 44 -20.21 -16.59 7.91
C LEU A 44 -20.32 -17.08 9.35
N ASP A 45 -21.55 -17.36 9.76
CA ASP A 45 -21.85 -18.04 11.02
C ASP A 45 -21.35 -19.47 10.87
N ALA A 46 -20.07 -19.66 11.18
CA ALA A 46 -19.51 -20.95 11.53
C ALA A 46 -19.81 -21.19 13.02
N ASP A 47 -20.64 -22.20 13.23
CA ASP A 47 -21.03 -22.77 14.52
C ASP A 47 -19.83 -23.11 15.43
N GLY A 48 -20.02 -22.94 16.74
CA GLY A 48 -19.13 -23.55 17.76
C GLY A 48 -18.15 -22.63 18.51
N GLU A 49 -18.70 -21.75 19.35
CA GLU A 49 -18.22 -21.25 20.67
C GLU A 49 -18.69 -19.80 20.83
N ARG A 50 -19.36 -19.44 21.94
CA ARG A 50 -19.57 -18.03 22.30
C ARG A 50 -18.21 -17.44 22.69
N GLY A 51 -17.39 -17.18 21.68
CA GLY A 51 -16.09 -16.56 21.82
C GLY A 51 -16.24 -15.26 22.59
N ARG A 52 -15.36 -15.06 23.59
CA ARG A 52 -15.21 -13.77 24.26
C ARG A 52 -15.24 -12.65 23.22
N ALA A 53 -15.94 -11.56 23.52
CA ALA A 53 -15.91 -10.37 22.68
C ALA A 53 -14.45 -9.92 22.49
N CYS A 54 -13.89 -10.13 21.30
CA CYS A 54 -12.54 -9.71 20.97
C CYS A 54 -12.52 -8.21 20.69
N SER A 55 -11.60 -7.48 21.34
CA SER A 55 -11.30 -6.11 20.94
C SER A 55 -10.35 -6.13 19.73
N PRO A 56 -10.54 -5.23 18.75
CA PRO A 56 -9.64 -5.14 17.62
C PRO A 56 -8.25 -4.67 18.10
N GLN A 57 -7.20 -5.37 17.66
CA GLN A 57 -5.83 -4.92 17.89
C GLN A 57 -5.53 -3.72 16.98
N THR A 58 -5.08 -2.62 17.55
CA THR A 58 -4.79 -1.36 16.83
C THR A 58 -3.30 -1.06 16.76
N HIS A 59 -2.50 -1.61 17.69
CA HIS A 59 -1.05 -1.48 17.70
C HIS A 59 -0.43 -2.65 16.93
N ILE A 60 0.00 -2.37 15.70
CA ILE A 60 0.38 -3.38 14.72
C ILE A 60 1.73 -3.01 14.09
N VAL A 61 2.65 -3.97 14.07
CA VAL A 61 3.86 -3.93 13.24
C VAL A 61 3.77 -5.03 12.20
N PHE A 62 3.55 -4.63 10.96
CA PHE A 62 3.63 -5.51 9.81
C PHE A 62 5.01 -5.40 9.17
N LEU A 63 5.84 -6.44 9.34
CA LEU A 63 7.14 -6.50 8.68
C LEU A 63 6.95 -6.87 7.21
N LYS A 64 6.85 -5.84 6.36
CA LYS A 64 6.61 -5.97 4.93
C LYS A 64 7.83 -6.56 4.20
N THR A 65 7.71 -7.82 3.77
CA THR A 65 8.69 -8.52 2.93
C THR A 65 8.45 -8.27 1.44
N HIS A 66 9.50 -8.32 0.61
CA HIS A 66 9.36 -8.13 -0.84
C HIS A 66 8.77 -9.37 -1.51
N LYS A 67 7.90 -9.17 -2.51
CA LYS A 67 7.35 -10.22 -3.41
C LYS A 67 6.50 -11.30 -2.71
N THR A 68 5.92 -10.99 -1.57
CA THR A 68 5.07 -11.87 -0.74
C THR A 68 3.59 -11.45 -0.72
N ALA A 69 3.11 -10.74 -1.76
CA ALA A 69 1.81 -10.08 -1.78
C ALA A 69 1.58 -9.06 -0.63
N SER A 70 2.67 -8.62 -0.01
CA SER A 70 2.65 -7.73 1.16
C SER A 70 2.09 -6.32 0.89
N SER A 71 2.09 -5.85 -0.37
CA SER A 71 1.42 -4.60 -0.74
C SER A 71 -0.10 -4.67 -0.57
N THR A 72 -0.70 -5.86 -0.70
CA THR A 72 -2.14 -6.05 -0.45
C THR A 72 -2.46 -5.83 1.02
N ILE A 73 -1.68 -6.43 1.93
CA ILE A 73 -1.84 -6.23 3.38
C ILE A 73 -1.55 -4.80 3.79
N LEU A 74 -0.50 -4.17 3.23
CA LEU A 74 -0.23 -2.75 3.50
C LEU A 74 -1.43 -1.86 3.14
N ASN A 75 -2.07 -2.06 1.99
CA ASN A 75 -3.26 -1.29 1.61
C ASN A 75 -4.45 -1.57 2.54
N LEU A 76 -4.64 -2.82 2.95
CA LEU A 76 -5.66 -3.19 3.92
C LEU A 76 -5.43 -2.48 5.26
N LEU A 77 -4.19 -2.46 5.76
CA LEU A 77 -3.82 -1.79 7.00
C LEU A 77 -3.98 -0.27 6.91
N TYR A 78 -3.65 0.34 5.77
CA TYR A 78 -3.93 1.77 5.56
C TYR A 78 -5.41 2.09 5.68
N ARG A 79 -6.27 1.34 4.98
CA ARG A 79 -7.73 1.53 5.06
C ARG A 79 -8.28 1.24 6.47
N PHE A 80 -7.73 0.22 7.14
CA PHE A 80 -8.11 -0.13 8.51
C PHE A 80 -7.83 1.01 9.49
N GLY A 81 -6.63 1.59 9.40
CA GLY A 81 -6.22 2.69 10.28
C GLY A 81 -6.90 4.01 9.93
N GLU A 82 -7.04 4.34 8.65
CA GLU A 82 -7.79 5.53 8.21
C GLU A 82 -9.23 5.50 8.73
N ALA A 83 -9.94 4.39 8.53
CA ALA A 83 -11.33 4.23 8.99
C ALA A 83 -11.51 4.30 10.52
N ARG A 84 -10.41 4.28 11.28
CA ARG A 84 -10.39 4.33 12.76
C ARG A 84 -9.56 5.49 13.31
N ASN A 85 -9.14 6.41 12.44
CA ASN A 85 -8.28 7.54 12.80
C ASN A 85 -7.00 7.14 13.56
N LEU A 86 -6.34 6.06 13.11
CA LEU A 86 -5.10 5.56 13.70
C LEU A 86 -3.86 6.24 13.09
N SER A 87 -2.85 6.46 13.92
CA SER A 87 -1.56 7.05 13.50
C SER A 87 -0.64 6.01 12.85
N PHE A 88 0.05 6.41 11.77
CA PHE A 88 1.00 5.56 11.05
C PHE A 88 2.43 6.07 11.19
N ALA A 89 3.38 5.16 11.36
CA ALA A 89 4.80 5.44 11.19
C ALA A 89 5.14 5.44 9.70
N LEU A 90 5.07 6.62 9.08
CA LEU A 90 5.33 6.80 7.64
C LEU A 90 6.79 7.17 7.37
N PRO A 91 7.40 6.67 6.28
CA PRO A 91 8.73 7.09 5.86
C PRO A 91 8.74 8.53 5.32
N ARG A 92 9.91 9.19 5.32
CA ARG A 92 10.11 10.45 4.58
C ARG A 92 10.12 10.25 3.05
N GLY A 93 10.55 9.07 2.61
CA GLY A 93 10.59 8.67 1.20
C GLY A 93 9.71 7.44 0.97
N TYR A 94 10.23 6.47 0.21
CA TYR A 94 9.49 5.22 -0.07
C TYR A 94 9.59 4.16 1.05
N GLN A 95 10.69 4.16 1.82
CA GLN A 95 11.01 3.11 2.80
C GLN A 95 11.56 3.72 4.09
N LEU A 96 11.43 2.97 5.19
CA LEU A 96 11.95 3.32 6.50
C LEU A 96 13.42 2.84 6.60
N GLY A 97 14.34 3.60 5.98
CA GLY A 97 15.78 3.42 6.13
C GLY A 97 16.44 2.32 5.28
N TYR A 98 15.69 1.62 4.41
CA TYR A 98 16.22 0.53 3.59
C TYR A 98 17.36 1.00 2.65
N PRO A 99 18.46 0.23 2.48
CA PRO A 99 18.72 -1.13 2.97
C PRO A 99 19.37 -1.22 4.35
N LYS A 100 19.45 -0.12 5.11
CA LYS A 100 19.98 -0.14 6.49
C LYS A 100 18.90 -0.64 7.46
N PRO A 101 19.29 -1.17 8.64
CA PRO A 101 18.34 -1.46 9.72
C PRO A 101 17.50 -0.22 10.06
N PHE A 102 16.22 -0.46 10.36
CA PHE A 102 15.28 0.59 10.76
C PHE A 102 15.82 1.40 11.93
N ARG A 103 15.63 2.72 11.85
CA ARG A 103 15.79 3.63 12.98
C ARG A 103 14.55 4.49 13.12
N ALA A 104 14.16 4.82 14.35
CA ALA A 104 13.01 5.66 14.63
C ALA A 104 13.12 7.03 13.92
N VAL A 105 14.35 7.52 13.73
CA VAL A 105 14.63 8.76 12.97
C VAL A 105 14.29 8.69 11.48
N ASP A 106 13.99 7.52 10.92
CA ASP A 106 13.57 7.36 9.53
C ASP A 106 12.07 7.63 9.34
N ILE A 107 11.32 7.68 10.45
CA ILE A 107 9.91 8.07 10.45
C ILE A 107 9.80 9.58 10.19
N ASN A 108 8.85 9.95 9.34
CA ASN A 108 8.56 11.32 9.01
C ASN A 108 8.04 12.07 10.25
N HIS A 109 8.51 13.31 10.43
CA HIS A 109 8.23 14.15 11.61
C HIS A 109 8.62 13.55 12.98
N TYR A 110 9.41 12.48 13.01
CA TYR A 110 9.97 11.97 14.26
C TYR A 110 10.85 13.03 14.93
N SER A 111 10.66 13.21 16.23
CA SER A 111 11.46 14.13 17.04
C SER A 111 11.93 13.40 18.30
N ARG A 112 13.24 13.45 18.54
CA ARG A 112 13.83 12.84 19.75
C ARG A 112 13.26 13.50 21.00
N GLY A 113 12.90 12.69 22.00
CA GLY A 113 12.34 13.17 23.26
C GLY A 113 10.83 13.43 23.26
N ARG A 114 10.17 13.32 22.10
CA ARG A 114 8.70 13.27 22.06
C ARG A 114 8.28 11.81 22.18
N ASN A 115 7.53 11.47 23.22
CA ASN A 115 6.86 10.18 23.30
C ASN A 115 5.77 10.16 22.23
N VAL A 116 6.00 9.41 21.16
CA VAL A 116 5.01 9.19 20.10
C VAL A 116 4.83 7.69 19.95
N ASP A 117 3.66 7.23 20.37
CA ASP A 117 3.21 5.87 20.10
C ASP A 117 2.42 5.88 18.80
N TYR A 118 2.96 5.21 17.78
CA TYR A 118 2.21 4.97 16.56
C TYR A 118 1.32 3.74 16.75
N HIS A 119 0.21 3.73 16.03
CA HIS A 119 -0.65 2.56 15.99
C HIS A 119 -0.13 1.55 14.97
N ILE A 120 0.35 2.00 13.79
CA ILE A 120 0.70 1.06 12.72
C ILE A 120 2.05 1.40 12.09
N ILE A 121 2.95 0.40 12.03
CA ILE A 121 4.13 0.37 11.16
C ILE A 121 3.93 -0.72 10.11
N CYS A 122 3.88 -0.35 8.83
CA CYS A 122 3.66 -1.34 7.75
C CYS A 122 4.47 -1.09 6.47
N ASN A 123 5.23 0.01 6.40
CA ASN A 123 6.08 0.33 5.25
C ASN A 123 7.35 -0.54 5.23
N HIS A 124 7.99 -0.63 4.07
CA HIS A 124 9.22 -1.42 3.94
C HIS A 124 10.30 -0.91 4.90
N MET A 125 10.85 -1.82 5.69
CA MET A 125 11.95 -1.58 6.61
C MET A 125 12.79 -2.84 6.75
N ARG A 126 14.02 -2.71 7.26
CA ARG A 126 14.73 -3.86 7.84
C ARG A 126 14.50 -3.86 9.34
N PHE A 127 13.98 -4.96 9.87
CA PHE A 127 13.56 -5.03 11.27
C PHE A 127 14.72 -4.74 12.23
N HIS A 128 14.45 -3.89 13.22
CA HIS A 128 15.35 -3.60 14.32
C HIS A 128 14.53 -3.35 15.57
N HIS A 129 14.38 -4.39 16.38
CA HIS A 129 13.41 -4.42 17.49
C HIS A 129 13.57 -3.23 18.45
N GLY A 130 14.80 -2.94 18.90
CA GLY A 130 15.05 -1.84 19.84
C GLY A 130 14.75 -0.45 19.29
N GLU A 131 14.69 -0.23 17.96
CA GLU A 131 14.22 1.04 17.40
C GLU A 131 12.71 1.07 17.23
N VAL A 132 12.06 -0.09 17.04
CA VAL A 132 10.59 -0.19 16.98
C VAL A 132 9.98 0.05 18.36
N GLU A 133 10.57 -0.49 19.42
CA GLU A 133 10.08 -0.29 20.80
C GLU A 133 10.15 1.17 21.28
N LYS A 134 10.92 2.03 20.60
CA LYS A 134 10.97 3.47 20.90
C LYS A 134 9.70 4.21 20.47
N VAL A 135 8.91 3.60 19.58
CA VAL A 135 7.81 4.27 18.88
C VAL A 135 6.52 3.44 18.83
N MET A 136 6.55 2.25 19.43
CA MET A 136 5.41 1.33 19.53
C MET A 136 5.24 0.91 21.00
N PRO A 137 4.02 0.92 21.54
CA PRO A 137 3.79 0.57 22.92
C PRO A 137 3.94 -0.94 23.17
N ARG A 138 4.09 -1.30 24.45
CA ARG A 138 4.09 -2.71 24.89
C ARG A 138 2.78 -3.39 24.49
N GLY A 139 2.86 -4.67 24.11
CA GLY A 139 1.69 -5.44 23.65
C GLY A 139 1.32 -5.21 22.17
N THR A 140 2.15 -4.49 21.42
CA THR A 140 2.03 -4.38 19.95
C THR A 140 2.07 -5.76 19.31
N PHE A 141 1.17 -6.00 18.35
CA PHE A 141 1.13 -7.23 17.58
C PHE A 141 2.06 -7.18 16.37
N TYR A 142 2.98 -8.14 16.29
CA TYR A 142 3.96 -8.25 15.21
C TYR A 142 3.59 -9.41 14.28
N PHE A 143 3.59 -9.16 12.98
CA PHE A 143 3.46 -10.24 12.01
C PHE A 143 4.17 -9.92 10.70
N SER A 144 4.36 -10.96 9.89
CA SER A 144 4.91 -10.87 8.54
C SER A 144 4.25 -11.92 7.66
N ILE A 145 4.60 -11.91 6.37
CA ILE A 145 4.22 -12.94 5.41
C ILE A 145 5.49 -13.50 4.79
N LEU A 146 5.57 -14.81 4.74
CA LEU A 146 6.61 -15.55 4.03
C LEU A 146 6.04 -16.15 2.75
N ARG A 147 6.91 -16.40 1.78
CA ARG A 147 6.59 -17.08 0.52
C ARG A 147 7.62 -18.18 0.28
N ASN A 148 7.23 -19.24 -0.40
CA ASN A 148 8.15 -20.25 -0.88
C ASN A 148 9.35 -19.59 -1.62
N PRO A 149 10.60 -19.92 -1.25
CA PRO A 149 11.78 -19.20 -1.73
C PRO A 149 11.99 -19.30 -3.25
N VAL A 150 11.59 -20.41 -3.88
CA VAL A 150 11.70 -20.61 -5.33
C VAL A 150 10.79 -19.62 -6.07
N THR A 151 9.49 -19.64 -5.75
CA THR A 151 8.53 -18.73 -6.40
C THR A 151 8.75 -17.25 -6.03
N LEU A 152 9.38 -16.99 -4.87
CA LEU A 152 9.82 -15.65 -4.50
C LEU A 152 10.96 -15.18 -5.40
N ALA A 153 11.96 -16.03 -5.64
CA ALA A 153 13.09 -15.72 -6.52
C ALA A 153 12.63 -15.48 -7.96
N GLU A 154 11.71 -16.29 -8.48
CA GLU A 154 11.06 -16.06 -9.78
C GLU A 154 10.39 -14.68 -9.85
N SER A 155 9.54 -14.37 -8.86
CA SER A 155 8.85 -13.08 -8.81
C SER A 155 9.81 -11.90 -8.67
N ALA A 156 10.91 -12.07 -7.92
CA ALA A 156 11.94 -11.06 -7.75
C ALA A 156 12.73 -10.84 -9.04
N PHE A 157 13.16 -11.90 -9.72
CA PHE A 157 13.89 -11.83 -10.98
C PHE A 157 13.10 -11.07 -12.04
N THR A 158 11.84 -11.45 -12.25
CA THR A 158 10.98 -10.78 -13.23
C THR A 158 10.76 -9.31 -12.86
N TYR A 159 10.50 -9.02 -11.59
CA TYR A 159 10.20 -7.65 -11.15
C TYR A 159 11.41 -6.71 -11.20
N TYR A 160 12.58 -7.20 -10.81
CA TYR A 160 13.82 -6.41 -10.78
C TYR A 160 14.66 -6.55 -12.05
N LYS A 161 14.11 -7.16 -13.11
CA LYS A 161 14.85 -7.51 -14.34
C LYS A 161 15.60 -6.33 -14.96
N GLY A 162 14.93 -5.18 -15.08
CA GLY A 162 15.49 -3.97 -15.69
C GLY A 162 16.27 -3.07 -14.73
N SER A 163 16.11 -3.25 -13.42
CA SER A 163 16.71 -2.37 -12.41
C SER A 163 17.87 -3.00 -11.64
N SER A 164 17.97 -4.33 -11.63
CA SER A 164 19.10 -5.05 -11.05
C SER A 164 20.17 -5.30 -12.11
N SER A 165 21.39 -4.83 -11.87
CA SER A 165 22.55 -5.10 -12.73
C SER A 165 22.89 -6.58 -12.84
N ALA A 166 22.55 -7.37 -11.82
CA ALA A 166 22.75 -8.82 -11.82
C ALA A 166 21.72 -9.52 -12.72
N PHE A 167 20.46 -9.08 -12.69
CA PHE A 167 19.39 -9.73 -13.46
C PHE A 167 19.31 -9.25 -14.91
N SER A 168 19.74 -8.02 -15.19
CA SER A 168 19.65 -7.42 -16.53
C SER A 168 20.59 -8.08 -17.55
N LYS A 169 21.67 -8.75 -17.09
CA LYS A 169 22.68 -9.39 -17.95
C LYS A 169 22.25 -10.70 -18.59
N VAL A 170 21.31 -11.39 -17.98
CA VAL A 170 20.83 -12.70 -18.46
C VAL A 170 19.47 -12.54 -19.11
N GLN A 171 18.94 -13.55 -19.80
CA GLN A 171 17.57 -13.52 -20.34
C GLN A 171 16.59 -14.22 -19.40
N ARG A 172 16.95 -15.41 -18.93
CA ARG A 172 16.09 -16.28 -18.11
C ARG A 172 16.68 -16.52 -16.72
N LEU A 173 15.84 -16.89 -15.77
CA LEU A 173 16.24 -17.10 -14.38
C LEU A 173 17.19 -18.29 -14.23
N GLU A 174 17.03 -19.32 -15.05
CA GLU A 174 17.88 -20.52 -15.04
C GLU A 174 19.31 -20.20 -15.51
N GLN A 175 19.49 -19.16 -16.32
CA GLN A 175 20.83 -18.68 -16.68
C GLN A 175 21.49 -18.02 -15.47
N PHE A 176 20.74 -17.21 -14.73
CA PHE A 176 21.23 -16.61 -13.48
C PHE A 176 21.63 -17.67 -12.45
N TYR A 177 20.91 -18.80 -12.35
CA TYR A 177 21.26 -19.85 -11.39
C TYR A 177 22.49 -20.66 -11.76
N ARG A 178 22.77 -20.82 -13.06
CA ARG A 178 23.95 -21.57 -13.53
C ARG A 178 25.23 -20.79 -13.38
N ASP A 179 25.15 -19.48 -13.61
CA ASP A 179 26.27 -18.56 -13.51
C ASP A 179 25.82 -17.29 -12.78
N PRO A 180 25.59 -17.40 -11.47
CA PRO A 180 25.33 -16.23 -10.66
C PRO A 180 26.69 -15.54 -10.52
N TRP A 181 26.84 -14.39 -11.20
CA TRP A 181 27.96 -13.43 -11.22
C TRP A 181 29.30 -13.85 -11.89
#